data_AF-A0A2N0XYV9-F1
#
_entry.id   AF-A0A2N0XYV9-F1
#
_cell.length_a   1.000
_cell.length_b   1.000
_cell.length_c   1.000
_cell.angle_alpha   90.00
_cell.angle_beta   90.00
_cell.angle_gamma   90.00
#
_symmetry.space_group_name_H-M   'P 1'
#
loop_
_entity.id
_entity.type
_entity.pdbx_description
1 polymer ?
#
loop_
_entity_poly.entity_id
_entity_poly.type
_entity_poly.pdbx_seq_one_letter_code
_entity_poly.pdbx_strand_id
1 'polypeptide(L)'
;MFKYKIFDCEKLNWKQFNCKKIVLLSAILSTTLLGFSSPSIAAEKEKQLRFTYLTQTGIDNTFWQTIKRGMDDACALLKADCQLLFTQENGNLQMHLQNIETVTNQGVDGIVTVVVDDNL
;
A
#
# COMPACT_ATOMS: atom_id res chain seq x y z
N MET A 1 13.88 -17.17 13.38
CA MET A 1 14.13 -15.73 13.16
C MET A 1 14.45 -15.54 11.68
N PHE A 2 13.44 -15.33 10.85
CA PHE A 2 13.61 -15.22 9.40
C PHE A 2 13.90 -13.77 9.03
N LYS A 3 15.10 -13.53 8.51
CA LYS A 3 15.63 -12.22 8.16
C LYS A 3 15.43 -12.05 6.64
N TYR A 4 14.28 -11.55 6.21
CA TYR A 4 14.07 -11.24 4.79
C TYR A 4 14.73 -9.89 4.47
N LYS A 5 15.80 -9.97 3.67
CA LYS A 5 16.53 -8.84 3.11
C LYS A 5 15.84 -8.49 1.78
N ILE A 6 14.98 -7.48 1.76
CA ILE A 6 14.35 -6.99 0.53
C ILE A 6 14.72 -5.51 0.38
N PHE A 7 15.23 -5.19 -0.82
CA PHE A 7 15.76 -3.90 -1.30
C PHE A 7 17.21 -3.58 -0.93
N ASP A 8 18.13 -4.34 -1.52
CA ASP A 8 19.52 -3.91 -1.75
C ASP A 8 19.52 -2.99 -2.99
N CYS A 9 19.51 -1.67 -2.79
CA CYS A 9 19.57 -0.66 -3.86
C CYS A 9 20.90 -0.65 -4.64
N GLU A 10 21.84 -1.53 -4.31
CA GLU A 10 23.20 -1.53 -4.84
C GLU A 10 23.36 -2.27 -6.18
N LYS A 11 22.34 -3.03 -6.64
CA LYS A 11 22.49 -3.95 -7.80
C LYS A 11 21.59 -3.72 -9.01
N LEU A 12 21.01 -2.53 -9.16
CA LEU A 12 20.12 -2.24 -10.29
C LEU A 12 20.62 -1.01 -11.06
N ASN A 13 21.28 -1.28 -12.20
CA ASN A 13 21.78 -0.33 -13.19
C ASN A 13 20.63 0.38 -13.94
N TRP A 14 19.87 1.20 -13.21
CA TRP A 14 18.83 2.06 -13.76
C TRP A 14 19.21 3.52 -13.55
N LYS A 15 19.83 4.12 -14.56
CA LYS A 15 19.86 5.58 -14.71
C LYS A 15 18.41 6.06 -14.78
N GLN A 16 17.86 6.66 -13.72
CA GLN A 16 17.00 7.87 -13.77
C GLN A 16 16.17 8.19 -12.51
N PHE A 17 16.22 7.42 -11.42
CA PHE A 17 15.50 7.84 -10.21
C PHE A 17 16.36 8.75 -9.32
N ASN A 18 16.20 10.04 -9.62
CA ASN A 18 16.58 11.27 -8.93
C ASN A 18 16.93 11.13 -7.43
N CYS A 19 18.18 10.73 -7.14
CA CYS A 19 18.73 10.70 -5.79
C CYS A 19 19.35 12.06 -5.46
N LYS A 20 18.57 12.93 -4.79
CA LYS A 20 18.99 14.11 -4.01
C LYS A 20 20.40 14.66 -4.33
N LYS A 21 20.53 15.60 -5.27
CA LYS A 21 21.72 16.48 -5.38
C LYS A 21 21.48 17.63 -6.38
N ILE A 22 20.72 18.64 -5.97
CA ILE A 22 20.87 20.00 -6.48
C ILE A 22 21.03 20.92 -5.27
N VAL A 23 22.18 20.79 -4.62
CA VAL A 23 22.79 21.85 -3.81
C VAL A 23 24.06 22.21 -4.56
N LEU A 24 23.92 23.12 -5.51
CA LEU A 24 25.02 23.85 -6.16
C LEU A 24 24.58 25.32 -6.30
N LEU A 25 24.52 25.99 -5.15
CA LEU A 25 24.89 27.40 -4.99
C LEU A 25 26.41 27.37 -4.73
N SER A 26 27.29 28.22 -5.24
CA SER A 26 27.14 29.62 -5.62
C SER A 26 28.47 30.11 -6.18
N ALA A 27 28.46 30.76 -7.34
CA ALA A 27 29.50 31.73 -7.71
C ALA A 27 28.96 32.66 -8.80
N ILE A 28 27.96 33.50 -8.51
CA ILE A 28 27.68 34.70 -9.31
C ILE A 28 27.33 35.85 -8.37
N LEU A 29 28.25 36.81 -8.31
CA LEU A 29 28.09 38.13 -7.74
C LEU A 29 27.32 38.99 -8.76
N SER A 30 26.07 39.35 -8.47
CA SER A 30 25.45 40.62 -8.89
C SER A 30 24.07 40.79 -8.25
N THR A 31 23.93 41.91 -7.57
CA THR A 31 22.72 42.47 -6.97
C THR A 31 21.64 42.75 -8.01
N THR A 32 20.50 42.08 -7.90
CA THR A 32 19.20 42.57 -8.38
C THR A 32 18.09 42.04 -7.48
N LEU A 33 17.43 42.95 -6.77
CA LEU A 33 16.17 42.72 -6.04
C LEU A 33 15.07 42.40 -7.05
N LEU A 34 14.73 41.12 -7.21
CA LEU A 34 13.48 40.69 -7.81
C LEU A 34 12.85 39.64 -6.88
N GLY A 35 11.67 39.97 -6.38
CA GLY A 35 10.89 39.10 -5.50
C GLY A 35 10.69 37.74 -6.14
N PHE A 36 11.37 36.75 -5.58
CA PHE A 36 11.09 35.35 -5.83
C PHE A 36 9.75 35.03 -5.16
N SER A 37 8.64 35.26 -5.85
CA SER A 37 7.41 34.54 -5.57
C SER A 37 7.67 33.07 -5.89
N SER A 38 8.15 32.34 -4.89
CA SER A 38 8.31 30.90 -4.96
C SER A 38 6.97 30.32 -5.41
N PRO A 39 6.91 29.54 -6.51
CA PRO A 39 5.69 28.81 -6.81
C PRO A 39 5.45 27.88 -5.63
N SER A 40 4.36 28.12 -4.90
CA SER A 40 3.87 27.21 -3.88
C SER A 40 3.66 25.86 -4.57
N ILE A 41 4.58 24.93 -4.37
CA ILE A 41 4.33 23.53 -4.69
C ILE A 41 3.20 23.14 -3.75
N ALA A 42 1.98 23.13 -4.27
CA ALA A 42 0.86 22.52 -3.59
C ALA A 42 1.30 21.08 -3.30
N ALA A 43 1.43 20.74 -2.03
CA ALA A 43 1.66 19.36 -1.63
C ALA A 43 0.47 18.55 -2.12
N GLU A 44 0.65 17.81 -3.22
CA GLU A 44 -0.31 16.80 -3.64
C GLU A 44 -0.44 15.82 -2.48
N LYS A 45 -1.62 15.80 -1.84
CA LYS A 45 -1.92 14.84 -0.79
C LYS A 45 -1.89 13.47 -1.46
N GLU A 46 -0.77 12.77 -1.29
CA GLU A 46 -0.56 11.43 -1.84
C GLU A 46 -1.78 10.58 -1.50
N LYS A 47 -2.50 10.12 -2.53
CA LYS A 47 -3.73 9.35 -2.37
C LYS A 47 -3.35 8.06 -1.62
N GLN A 48 -3.87 7.90 -0.40
CA GLN A 48 -3.68 6.68 0.37
C GLN A 48 -4.34 5.51 -0.37
N LEU A 49 -3.53 4.51 -0.72
CA LEU A 49 -4.00 3.31 -1.41
C LEU A 49 -4.90 2.50 -0.47
N ARG A 50 -6.02 1.99 -0.99
CA ARG A 50 -7.02 1.21 -0.24
C ARG A 50 -7.02 -0.24 -0.72
N PHE A 51 -6.72 -1.20 0.16
CA PHE A 51 -6.74 -2.62 -0.17
C PHE A 51 -7.69 -3.40 0.74
N THR A 52 -8.47 -4.31 0.17
CA THR A 52 -9.33 -5.21 0.94
C THR A 52 -8.99 -6.66 0.69
N TYR A 53 -8.76 -7.39 1.78
CA TYR A 53 -8.55 -8.83 1.81
C TYR A 53 -9.87 -9.50 2.19
N LEU A 54 -10.23 -10.54 1.44
CA LEU A 54 -11.45 -11.31 1.62
C LEU A 54 -11.09 -12.76 1.92
N THR A 55 -11.65 -13.32 2.98
CA THR A 55 -11.52 -14.74 3.31
C THR A 55 -12.87 -15.37 3.61
N GLN A 56 -12.97 -16.67 3.36
CA GLN A 56 -14.14 -17.50 3.66
C GLN A 56 -14.00 -18.18 5.03
N THR A 57 -13.60 -17.43 6.05
CA THR A 57 -13.47 -17.95 7.42
C THR A 57 -13.91 -16.98 8.51
N GLY A 58 -14.19 -17.54 9.69
CA GLY A 58 -14.42 -16.82 10.93
C GLY A 58 -13.18 -16.15 11.53
N ILE A 59 -13.43 -15.13 12.36
CA ILE A 59 -12.39 -14.33 13.05
C ILE A 59 -11.61 -15.15 14.09
N ASP A 60 -12.16 -16.24 14.58
CA ASP A 60 -11.55 -17.16 15.53
C ASP A 60 -10.43 -18.03 14.91
N ASN A 61 -10.29 -18.02 13.59
CA ASN A 61 -9.23 -18.75 12.91
C ASN A 61 -7.85 -18.09 13.09
N THR A 62 -7.00 -18.72 13.92
CA THR A 62 -5.65 -18.22 14.27
C THR A 62 -4.69 -18.09 13.08
N PHE A 63 -4.86 -18.91 12.03
CA PHE A 63 -4.08 -18.77 10.79
C PHE A 63 -4.33 -17.38 10.17
N TRP A 64 -5.60 -17.00 10.04
CA TRP A 64 -5.99 -15.73 9.44
C TRP A 64 -5.68 -14.52 10.32
N GLN A 65 -5.62 -14.70 11.64
CA GLN A 65 -5.08 -13.66 12.54
C GLN A 65 -3.60 -13.37 12.27
N THR A 66 -2.82 -14.40 11.89
CA THR A 66 -1.41 -14.22 11.52
C THR A 66 -1.27 -13.50 10.17
N ILE A 67 -2.11 -13.86 9.19
CA ILE A 67 -2.18 -13.16 7.89
C ILE A 67 -2.56 -11.70 8.09
N LYS A 68 -3.56 -11.43 8.94
CA LYS A 68 -3.97 -10.06 9.29
C LYS A 68 -2.80 -9.24 9.85
N ARG A 69 -2.00 -9.81 10.76
CA ARG A 69 -0.83 -9.11 11.30
C ARG A 69 0.17 -8.74 10.20
N GLY A 70 0.48 -9.67 9.29
CA GLY A 70 1.37 -9.38 8.16
C GLY A 70 0.83 -8.31 7.22
N MET A 71 -0.49 -8.32 6.96
CA MET A 71 -1.17 -7.26 6.21
C MET A 71 -1.05 -5.91 6.93
N ASP A 72 -1.38 -5.84 8.22
CA ASP A 72 -1.32 -4.61 9.01
C ASP A 72 0.11 -4.03 9.02
N ASP A 73 1.14 -4.86 9.19
CA ASP A 73 2.54 -4.46 9.16
C ASP A 73 2.94 -3.87 7.78
N ALA A 74 2.53 -4.53 6.69
CA ALA A 74 2.82 -4.06 5.34
C ALA A 74 2.10 -2.73 5.02
N CYS A 75 0.84 -2.60 5.43
CA CYS A 75 0.05 -1.40 5.16
C CYS A 75 0.54 -0.20 5.98
N ALA A 76 1.05 -0.42 7.20
CA ALA A 76 1.73 0.60 7.98
C ALA A 76 3.00 1.12 7.27
N LEU A 77 3.80 0.23 6.68
CA LEU A 77 5.02 0.60 5.94
C LEU A 77 4.71 1.40 4.67
N LEU A 78 3.67 1.00 3.95
CA LEU A 78 3.26 1.61 2.67
C LEU A 78 2.33 2.81 2.86
N LYS A 79 1.94 3.14 4.10
CA LYS A 79 0.90 4.13 4.43
C LYS A 79 -0.38 3.88 3.62
N ALA A 80 -0.77 2.61 3.50
CA ALA A 80 -2.01 2.18 2.85
C ALA A 80 -3.12 2.01 3.90
N ASP A 81 -4.37 2.10 3.47
CA ASP A 81 -5.56 1.74 4.23
C ASP A 81 -5.95 0.30 3.86
N CYS A 82 -5.93 -0.60 4.84
CA CYS A 82 -6.13 -2.02 4.59
C CYS A 82 -7.15 -2.63 5.53
N GLN A 83 -8.00 -3.48 4.97
CA GLN A 83 -9.03 -4.21 5.71
C GLN A 83 -8.99 -5.70 5.37
N LEU A 84 -9.16 -6.56 6.38
CA LEU A 84 -9.46 -7.98 6.19
C LEU A 84 -10.91 -8.23 6.61
N LEU A 85 -11.72 -8.75 5.70
CA LEU A 85 -13.10 -9.16 5.96
C LEU A 85 -13.16 -10.67 6.20
N PHE A 86 -13.70 -11.03 7.36
CA PHE A 86 -14.03 -12.40 7.75
C PHE A 86 -15.49 -12.70 7.39
N THR A 87 -15.80 -13.94 7.03
CA THR A 87 -17.19 -14.42 6.93
C THR A 87 -17.64 -14.97 8.28
N GLN A 88 -18.95 -14.92 8.57
CA GLN A 88 -19.48 -15.55 9.79
C GLN A 88 -19.42 -17.07 9.72
N GLU A 89 -19.61 -17.62 8.52
CA GLU A 89 -19.63 -19.05 8.23
C GLU A 89 -18.46 -19.39 7.29
N ASN A 90 -17.71 -20.43 7.64
CA ASN A 90 -16.61 -20.91 6.80
C ASN A 90 -17.18 -21.45 5.47
N GLY A 91 -16.53 -21.14 4.35
CA GLY A 91 -16.93 -21.66 3.03
C GLY A 91 -18.19 -21.01 2.42
N ASN A 92 -18.77 -19.97 3.02
CA ASN A 92 -19.95 -19.30 2.48
C ASN A 92 -19.61 -18.48 1.21
N LEU A 93 -19.65 -19.14 0.06
CA LEU A 93 -19.30 -18.55 -1.24
C LEU A 93 -20.25 -17.42 -1.65
N GLN A 94 -21.55 -17.54 -1.34
CA GLN A 94 -22.53 -16.51 -1.68
C GLN A 94 -22.24 -15.19 -0.95
N MET A 95 -21.95 -15.25 0.35
CA MET A 95 -21.54 -14.10 1.14
C MET A 95 -20.20 -13.54 0.65
N HIS A 96 -19.27 -14.41 0.26
CA HIS A 96 -17.98 -13.99 -0.30
C HIS A 96 -18.14 -13.18 -1.59
N LEU A 97 -19.01 -13.63 -2.49
CA LEU A 97 -19.35 -12.89 -3.72
C LEU A 97 -19.99 -11.53 -3.41
N GLN A 98 -20.94 -11.48 -2.46
CA GLN A 98 -21.55 -10.21 -2.03
C GLN A 98 -20.51 -9.24 -1.45
N ASN A 99 -19.53 -9.76 -0.69
CA ASN A 99 -18.43 -8.96 -0.18
C ASN A 99 -17.55 -8.41 -1.31
N ILE A 100 -17.23 -9.21 -2.33
CA ILE A 100 -16.48 -8.75 -3.53
C ILE A 100 -17.21 -7.60 -4.22
N GLU A 101 -18.51 -7.76 -4.47
CA GLU A 101 -19.32 -6.70 -5.11
C GLU A 101 -19.33 -5.42 -4.26
N THR A 102 -19.51 -5.56 -2.95
CA THR A 102 -19.52 -4.44 -2.01
C THR A 102 -18.20 -3.67 -2.04
N VAL A 103 -17.06 -4.35 -1.93
CA VAL A 103 -15.75 -3.68 -1.91
C VAL A 103 -15.38 -3.09 -3.28
N THR A 104 -15.84 -3.72 -4.36
CA THR A 104 -15.70 -3.16 -5.72
C THR A 104 -16.44 -1.82 -5.83
N ASN A 105 -17.69 -1.77 -5.33
CA ASN A 105 -18.49 -0.55 -5.31
C ASN A 105 -17.94 0.54 -4.38
N GLN A 106 -17.14 0.18 -3.38
CA GLN A 106 -16.45 1.14 -2.51
C GLN A 106 -15.23 1.80 -3.15
N GLY A 107 -14.83 1.39 -4.36
CA GLY A 107 -13.71 1.96 -5.09
C GLY A 107 -12.37 1.73 -4.41
N VAL A 108 -12.14 0.53 -3.87
CA VAL A 108 -10.82 0.13 -3.37
C VAL A 108 -9.82 0.04 -4.53
N ASP A 109 -8.55 0.29 -4.24
CA ASP A 109 -7.48 0.24 -5.24
C ASP A 109 -7.01 -1.19 -5.51
N GLY A 110 -7.33 -2.15 -4.63
CA GLY A 110 -7.07 -3.56 -4.87
C GLY A 110 -7.87 -4.50 -3.96
N ILE A 111 -8.14 -5.70 -4.49
CA ILE A 111 -8.80 -6.79 -3.77
C ILE A 111 -7.87 -7.99 -3.77
N VAL A 112 -7.65 -8.56 -2.59
CA VAL A 112 -7.01 -9.87 -2.42
C VAL A 112 -8.05 -10.84 -1.92
N THR A 113 -8.20 -11.98 -2.55
CA THR A 113 -9.25 -12.94 -2.20
C THR A 113 -8.70 -14.35 -2.19
N VAL A 114 -9.14 -15.14 -1.23
CA VAL A 114 -8.91 -16.59 -1.20
C VAL A 114 -10.26 -17.26 -1.27
N VAL A 115 -10.40 -18.12 -2.28
CA VAL A 115 -11.56 -19.01 -2.45
C VAL A 115 -11.06 -20.41 -2.13
N VAL A 116 -11.72 -21.05 -1.18
CA VAL A 116 -11.44 -22.43 -0.79
C VAL A 116 -12.18 -23.35 -1.78
N ASP A 117 -11.54 -24.45 -2.17
CA ASP A 117 -12.17 -25.51 -2.94
C ASP A 117 -12.69 -26.57 -1.96
N ASP A 118 -13.97 -26.89 -2.03
CA ASP A 118 -14.63 -27.87 -1.18
C ASP A 118 -14.28 -29.33 -1.55
N ASN A 119 -13.47 -29.54 -2.60
CA ASN A 119 -13.07 -30.87 -3.09
C ASN A 119 -11.65 -31.30 -2.66
N LEU A 120 -10.97 -30.55 -1.78
CA LEU A 120 -9.63 -30.85 -1.26
C LEU A 120 -9.67 -31.30 0.20
#